data_AF-A0A1R4ABR5-F1
#
_entry.id   AF-A0A1R4ABR5-F1
#
_cell.length_a   1.000
_cell.length_b   1.000
_cell.length_c   1.000
_cell.angle_alpha   90.00
_cell.angle_beta   90.00
_cell.angle_gamma   90.00
#
_symmetry.space_group_name_H-M   'P 1'
#
loop_
_entity.id
_entity.type
_entity.pdbx_description
1 polymer ?
#
loop_
_entity_poly.entity_id
_entity_poly.type
_entity_poly.pdbx_seq_one_letter_code
_entity_poly.pdbx_strand_id
1 'polypeptide(L)'
;MYAPSGATLALTLFAVLNIYFTFSYGKSSQSSTTIAIPVYLSEGGLTISVSVASKTHQLALSGRLEGIYLFSNKIPNCQNCYDPEKSNSAEWCNNPNEKCNPIISKFVCNRGKKLDYNWAVKTGPFAFDSLYYVPQNIQGYEQIQIESHAVSGSSFFNTNFNAPVKRTFLGTIPIALIASINSYPNWPLFKNISGIFGLVGPSLCCRESSIWWSIIGEYNNTFQIDIDGDFSQPKDFEQVGNLVLGASEDEFVWSNPRHIGGLYSDALMQFTVYNFKMCNVELFGQTSSNWEAIIDPTCRCLGLPKNFWLSLMKHLPVDPNDCLNDENLPRLCKLKSPFPKLPIISFTLKDDPRSPKLEIPLQSLLFKLNDNDTEQRLCIVPTDISGVNRSKAITTFPSIKFGYQVLRNFKVAVDQGNCKIGFLNRGKFIGSDEVCSAKVTCKGDQVYCAAMNTCLNPECSIWLLKSYDPNSGTCKFNMWAMVFLWITIALIGLIDIHSYLSYRRLLTHAKRLCK
;
A
#
# COMPACT_ATOMS: atom_id res chain seq x y z
N MET A 1 -44.97 11.73 -51.51
CA MET A 1 -45.12 13.11 -52.01
C MET A 1 -45.22 14.03 -50.81
N TYR A 2 -44.37 15.06 -50.77
CA TYR A 2 -44.36 16.21 -49.85
C TYR A 2 -44.06 15.97 -48.36
N ALA A 3 -42.81 16.24 -47.98
CA ALA A 3 -42.51 17.25 -46.94
C ALA A 3 -42.53 18.64 -47.62
N PRO A 4 -42.48 19.82 -46.93
CA PRO A 4 -42.21 20.05 -45.50
C PRO A 4 -43.09 21.14 -44.83
N SER A 5 -42.99 21.29 -43.51
CA SER A 5 -42.83 22.58 -42.79
C SER A 5 -43.12 22.40 -41.29
N GLY A 6 -42.31 23.03 -40.43
CA GLY A 6 -42.55 23.08 -38.99
C GLY A 6 -41.34 22.82 -38.10
N ALA A 7 -40.18 23.39 -38.45
CA ALA A 7 -39.03 23.47 -37.54
C ALA A 7 -39.24 24.66 -36.60
N THR A 8 -39.76 24.43 -35.39
CA THR A 8 -39.57 25.31 -34.21
C THR A 8 -40.26 24.68 -33.00
N LEU A 9 -39.57 23.76 -32.30
CA LEU A 9 -39.79 23.40 -30.87
C LEU A 9 -39.00 22.13 -30.52
N ALA A 10 -37.67 22.22 -30.51
CA ALA A 10 -36.81 21.18 -29.92
C ALA A 10 -35.39 21.74 -29.67
N LEU A 11 -35.29 22.81 -28.87
CA LEU A 11 -34.01 23.37 -28.43
C LEU A 11 -34.26 24.25 -27.20
N THR A 12 -34.72 23.64 -26.11
CA THR A 12 -34.85 24.26 -24.77
C THR A 12 -35.33 23.22 -23.75
N LEU A 13 -34.61 22.09 -23.63
CA LEU A 13 -34.82 21.14 -22.52
C LEU A 13 -33.61 20.23 -22.31
N PHE A 14 -32.40 20.81 -22.34
CA PHE A 14 -31.15 20.13 -21.96
C PHE A 14 -30.15 21.07 -21.26
N ALA A 15 -30.66 22.09 -20.55
CA ALA A 15 -29.81 23.10 -19.95
C ALA A 15 -30.33 23.63 -18.60
N VAL A 16 -30.84 22.78 -17.69
CA VAL A 16 -30.98 23.15 -16.27
C VAL A 16 -30.93 21.88 -15.40
N LEU A 17 -29.73 21.52 -14.92
CA LEU A 17 -29.44 20.89 -13.61
C LEU A 17 -27.99 20.35 -13.61
N ASN A 18 -27.05 21.25 -13.93
CA ASN A 18 -25.65 21.11 -13.59
C ASN A 18 -25.26 22.40 -12.86
N ILE A 19 -25.84 22.59 -11.67
CA ILE A 19 -25.37 23.61 -10.73
C ILE A 19 -24.17 22.98 -10.01
N TYR A 20 -23.04 22.98 -10.72
CA TYR A 20 -21.74 22.91 -10.08
C TYR A 20 -21.60 24.18 -9.24
N PHE A 21 -21.61 24.02 -7.93
CA PHE A 21 -21.09 25.04 -7.03
C PHE A 21 -19.57 25.11 -7.24
N THR A 22 -19.15 25.94 -8.20
CA THR A 22 -17.81 26.50 -8.24
C THR A 22 -17.69 27.49 -7.09
N PHE A 23 -17.16 27.03 -5.97
CA PHE A 23 -16.58 27.95 -4.98
C PHE A 23 -15.37 28.61 -5.62
N SER A 24 -15.57 29.87 -6.04
CA SER A 24 -14.48 30.76 -6.44
C SER A 24 -13.71 31.17 -5.19
N TYR A 25 -12.72 30.38 -4.81
CA TYR A 25 -11.49 30.99 -4.31
C TYR A 25 -10.82 31.63 -5.53
N GLY A 26 -10.51 32.93 -5.43
CA GLY A 26 -9.90 33.67 -6.53
C GLY A 26 -8.73 32.89 -7.11
N LYS A 27 -8.63 32.82 -8.44
CA LYS A 27 -7.39 32.44 -9.12
C LYS A 27 -6.31 33.40 -8.63
N SER A 28 -5.60 33.02 -7.56
CA SER A 28 -4.34 33.68 -7.23
C SER A 28 -3.40 33.39 -8.40
N SER A 29 -2.67 34.42 -8.79
CA SER A 29 -1.58 34.30 -9.77
C SER A 29 -0.74 33.07 -9.43
N GLN A 30 -0.60 32.14 -10.39
CA GLN A 30 0.24 30.96 -10.26
C GLN A 30 1.59 31.33 -9.64
N SER A 31 1.93 30.73 -8.51
CA SER A 31 3.22 30.93 -7.88
C SER A 31 4.27 30.21 -8.71
N SER A 32 5.12 30.95 -9.42
CA SER A 32 6.31 30.40 -10.08
C SER A 32 7.41 29.98 -9.09
N THR A 33 7.08 29.90 -7.80
CA THR A 33 8.04 29.77 -6.70
C THR A 33 7.99 28.36 -6.13
N THR A 34 9.03 27.59 -6.36
CA THR A 34 9.23 26.27 -5.76
C THR A 34 9.41 26.42 -4.24
N ILE A 35 8.71 25.60 -3.45
CA ILE A 35 8.82 25.57 -1.99
C ILE A 35 9.26 24.17 -1.53
N ALA A 36 10.12 24.12 -0.52
CA ALA A 36 10.52 22.88 0.14
C ALA A 36 10.14 22.88 1.62
N ILE A 37 9.44 21.85 2.07
CA ILE A 37 9.09 21.61 3.48
C ILE A 37 10.07 20.57 4.02
N PRO A 38 10.93 20.90 4.99
CA PRO A 38 11.88 19.96 5.57
C PRO A 38 11.20 18.74 6.19
N VAL A 39 11.76 17.57 5.92
CA VAL A 39 11.33 16.30 6.50
C VAL A 39 12.41 15.79 7.44
N TYR A 40 11.99 15.43 8.66
CA TYR A 40 12.85 14.96 9.72
C TYR A 40 12.57 13.50 10.05
N LEU A 41 13.61 12.75 10.41
CA LEU A 41 13.48 11.40 10.95
C LEU A 41 13.38 11.46 12.47
N SER A 42 12.43 10.69 13.02
CA SER A 42 12.27 10.46 14.45
C SER A 42 12.13 8.96 14.72
N GLU A 43 12.19 8.54 15.98
CA GLU A 43 11.93 7.14 16.35
C GLU A 43 10.57 6.63 15.83
N GLY A 44 9.57 7.51 15.77
CA GLY A 44 8.23 7.17 15.28
C GLY A 44 8.01 7.41 13.78
N GLY A 45 9.06 7.63 12.98
CA GLY A 45 8.99 7.74 11.52
C GLY A 45 9.30 9.14 10.98
N LEU A 46 8.90 9.39 9.72
CA LEU A 46 9.08 10.67 9.06
C LEU A 46 8.13 11.73 9.63
N THR A 47 8.65 12.93 9.89
CA THR A 47 7.94 14.03 10.54
C THR A 47 8.20 15.36 9.83
N ILE A 48 7.31 16.33 10.05
CA ILE A 48 7.52 17.73 9.68
C ILE A 48 7.29 18.63 10.90
N SER A 49 7.99 19.77 10.92
CA SER A 49 7.85 20.80 11.93
C SER A 49 6.64 21.69 11.63
N VAL A 50 5.71 21.75 12.58
CA VAL A 50 4.50 22.58 12.50
C VAL A 50 4.38 23.42 13.76
N SER A 51 4.28 24.74 13.63
CA SER A 51 4.05 25.62 14.76
C SER A 51 2.57 25.84 15.00
N VAL A 52 2.13 25.57 16.23
CA VAL A 52 0.76 25.69 16.72
C VAL A 52 0.79 26.47 18.03
N ALA A 53 -0.01 27.54 18.14
CA ALA A 53 -0.06 28.40 19.34
C ALA A 53 1.34 28.84 19.86
N SER A 54 2.23 29.24 18.93
CA SER A 54 3.62 29.64 19.20
C SER A 54 4.58 28.55 19.69
N LYS A 55 4.15 27.28 19.74
CA LYS A 55 5.00 26.11 20.03
C LYS A 55 5.20 25.28 18.77
N THR A 56 6.43 24.81 18.54
CA THR A 56 6.71 23.87 17.44
C THR A 56 6.39 22.44 17.87
N HIS A 57 5.67 21.73 17.02
CA HIS A 57 5.27 20.34 17.16
C HIS A 57 5.79 19.53 15.98
N GLN A 58 6.20 18.30 16.26
CA GLN A 58 6.67 17.36 15.25
C GLN A 58 5.53 16.43 14.90
N LEU A 59 5.05 16.52 13.66
CA LEU A 59 3.88 15.78 13.19
C LEU A 59 4.32 14.68 12.22
N ALA A 60 3.91 13.44 12.47
CA ALA A 60 4.21 12.30 11.60
C ALA A 60 3.54 12.46 10.23
N LEU A 61 4.27 12.24 9.15
CA LEU A 61 3.71 12.23 7.81
C LEU A 61 2.87 10.97 7.60
N SER A 62 1.64 11.15 7.13
CA SER A 62 0.74 10.04 6.81
C SER A 62 0.19 10.13 5.40
N GLY A 63 0.48 9.11 4.59
CA GLY A 63 -0.13 8.93 3.26
C GLY A 63 -1.52 8.28 3.32
N ARG A 64 -2.11 8.13 4.51
CA ARG A 64 -3.38 7.40 4.72
C ARG A 64 -4.43 8.15 5.53
N LEU A 65 -4.06 9.30 6.09
CA LEU A 65 -4.97 10.18 6.82
C LEU A 65 -5.13 11.50 6.10
N GLU A 66 -6.34 12.06 6.17
CA GLU A 66 -6.65 13.41 5.71
C GLU A 66 -6.64 14.38 6.89
N GLY A 67 -6.07 15.56 6.67
CA GLY A 67 -6.03 16.65 7.65
C GLY A 67 -4.88 16.57 8.66
N ILE A 68 -4.96 17.43 9.68
CA ILE A 68 -3.96 17.54 10.75
C ILE A 68 -4.56 17.03 12.05
N TYR A 69 -3.86 16.08 12.68
CA TYR A 69 -4.22 15.55 13.99
C TYR A 69 -3.21 16.03 15.02
N LEU A 70 -3.68 16.59 16.12
CA LEU A 70 -2.84 16.98 17.24
C LEU A 70 -3.13 16.04 18.41
N PHE A 71 -2.08 15.53 19.04
CA PHE A 71 -2.21 14.72 20.24
C PHE A 71 -2.40 15.65 21.45
N SER A 72 -3.43 15.39 22.25
CA SER A 72 -3.67 16.15 23.48
C SER A 72 -2.63 15.82 24.54
N ASN A 73 -2.23 16.83 25.31
CA ASN A 73 -1.45 16.69 26.55
C ASN A 73 -2.08 15.76 27.61
N LYS A 74 -3.35 15.36 27.45
CA LYS A 74 -4.03 14.38 28.31
C LYS A 74 -3.76 12.92 27.91
N ILE A 75 -3.12 12.68 26.76
CA ILE A 75 -2.71 11.33 26.36
C ILE A 75 -1.55 10.87 27.25
N PRO A 76 -1.63 9.67 27.87
CA PRO A 76 -0.55 9.12 28.68
C PRO A 76 0.79 9.08 27.92
N ASN A 77 1.89 9.36 28.62
CA ASN A 77 3.26 9.34 28.09
C ASN A 77 3.59 10.37 27.00
N CYS A 78 2.73 11.36 26.75
CA CYS A 78 3.06 12.41 25.80
C CYS A 78 3.82 13.57 26.45
N GLN A 79 5.11 13.70 26.12
CA GLN A 79 5.99 14.72 26.72
C GLN A 79 5.89 16.10 26.05
N ASN A 80 5.50 16.17 24.77
CA ASN A 80 5.47 17.42 23.99
C ASN A 80 4.16 17.70 23.24
N CYS A 81 3.07 17.07 23.67
CA CYS A 81 1.75 17.22 23.07
C CYS A 81 1.20 18.65 23.08
N TYR A 82 0.19 18.85 22.24
CA TYR A 82 -0.55 20.09 22.15
C TYR A 82 -1.47 20.26 23.37
N ASP A 83 -1.45 21.47 23.91
CA ASP A 83 -2.26 21.88 25.06
C ASP A 83 -3.31 22.89 24.58
N PRO A 84 -4.56 22.44 24.34
CA PRO A 84 -5.60 23.29 23.76
C PRO A 84 -5.97 24.47 24.66
N GLU A 85 -5.77 24.35 25.97
CA GLU A 85 -6.12 25.39 26.96
C GLU A 85 -5.13 26.57 26.93
N LYS A 86 -3.93 26.36 26.37
CA LYS A 86 -2.92 27.43 26.19
C LYS A 86 -3.05 28.16 24.86
N SER A 87 -3.91 27.70 23.97
CA SER A 87 -4.11 28.34 22.67
C SER A 87 -5.20 29.41 22.73
N ASN A 88 -4.86 30.62 22.30
CA ASN A 88 -5.83 31.71 22.15
C ASN A 88 -6.64 31.60 20.84
N SER A 89 -6.07 30.93 19.84
CA SER A 89 -6.64 30.79 18.49
C SER A 89 -7.49 29.55 18.30
N ALA A 90 -7.39 28.55 19.19
CA ALA A 90 -8.16 27.32 19.10
C ALA A 90 -9.67 27.58 19.13
N GLU A 91 -10.40 26.86 18.28
CA GLU A 91 -11.86 26.76 18.27
C GLU A 91 -12.24 25.30 18.11
N TRP A 92 -13.31 24.87 18.78
CA TRP A 92 -13.74 23.48 18.85
C TRP A 92 -15.16 23.34 18.32
N CYS A 93 -15.46 22.18 17.74
CA CYS A 93 -16.79 21.89 17.22
C CYS A 93 -17.71 21.44 18.35
N ASN A 94 -18.70 22.28 18.66
CA ASN A 94 -19.77 22.01 19.63
C ASN A 94 -20.86 21.11 19.01
N ASN A 95 -20.45 19.98 18.42
CA ASN A 95 -21.34 19.01 17.78
C ASN A 95 -21.27 17.70 18.59
N PRO A 96 -22.01 17.59 19.71
CA PRO A 96 -21.91 16.41 20.57
C PRO A 96 -22.30 15.15 19.78
N ASN A 97 -21.42 14.13 19.81
CA ASN A 97 -21.62 12.81 19.21
C ASN A 97 -21.69 12.75 17.67
N GLU A 98 -21.51 13.86 16.96
CA GLU A 98 -21.44 13.84 15.50
C GLU A 98 -20.04 13.40 15.02
N LYS A 99 -20.01 12.50 14.04
CA LYS A 99 -18.78 11.96 13.46
C LYS A 99 -18.47 12.68 12.15
N CYS A 100 -17.24 13.18 12.04
CA CYS A 100 -16.67 13.50 10.75
C CYS A 100 -16.39 12.18 10.01
N ASN A 101 -17.24 11.82 9.06
CA ASN A 101 -17.14 10.58 8.29
C ASN A 101 -17.22 10.90 6.79
N PRO A 102 -16.17 10.61 6.00
CA PRO A 102 -16.13 10.96 4.58
C PRO A 102 -17.18 10.22 3.73
N ILE A 103 -17.80 9.15 4.25
CA ILE A 103 -18.80 8.35 3.53
C ILE A 103 -20.22 8.93 3.67
N ILE A 104 -20.57 9.49 4.82
CA ILE A 104 -21.97 9.67 5.22
C ILE A 104 -22.47 11.12 5.02
N SER A 105 -21.66 12.12 5.36
CA SER A 105 -22.09 13.52 5.27
C SER A 105 -20.92 14.50 5.35
N LYS A 106 -21.07 15.67 4.73
CA LYS A 106 -20.19 16.82 4.97
C LYS A 106 -20.40 17.31 6.40
N PHE A 107 -19.41 17.09 7.26
CA PHE A 107 -19.44 17.52 8.65
C PHE A 107 -19.36 19.05 8.73
N VAL A 108 -20.33 19.67 9.40
CA VAL A 108 -20.38 21.13 9.61
C VAL A 108 -20.12 21.43 11.08
N CYS A 109 -19.05 22.18 11.34
CA CYS A 109 -18.62 22.49 12.70
C CYS A 109 -19.35 23.72 13.27
N ASN A 110 -20.06 23.55 14.38
CA ASN A 110 -20.55 24.65 15.20
C ASN A 110 -19.42 25.17 16.09
N ARG A 111 -18.70 26.19 15.63
CA ARG A 111 -17.47 26.67 16.27
C ARG A 111 -17.74 27.33 17.62
N GLY A 112 -16.95 26.97 18.63
CA GLY A 112 -16.93 27.65 19.92
C GLY A 112 -15.57 27.55 20.61
N LYS A 113 -15.37 28.33 21.68
CA LYS A 113 -14.12 28.32 22.45
C LYS A 113 -14.07 27.23 23.51
N LYS A 114 -15.22 26.67 23.90
CA LYS A 114 -15.30 25.63 24.92
C LYS A 114 -14.87 24.29 24.35
N LEU A 115 -13.82 23.70 24.93
CA LEU A 115 -13.46 22.30 24.70
C LEU A 115 -14.13 21.41 25.74
N ASP A 116 -14.85 20.39 25.30
CA ASP A 116 -15.39 19.34 26.16
C ASP A 116 -14.91 17.97 25.67
N TYR A 117 -14.12 17.28 26.49
CA TYR A 117 -13.57 15.97 26.15
C TYR A 117 -14.63 14.88 26.05
N ASN A 118 -15.82 15.09 26.61
CA ASN A 118 -16.95 14.17 26.45
C ASN A 118 -17.52 14.17 25.03
N TRP A 119 -17.17 15.16 24.21
CA TRP A 119 -17.52 15.18 22.79
C TRP A 119 -16.53 14.42 21.91
N ALA A 120 -15.49 13.81 22.48
CA ALA A 120 -14.56 12.99 21.72
C ALA A 120 -15.27 11.77 21.13
N VAL A 121 -15.18 11.61 19.82
CA VAL A 121 -15.85 10.52 19.13
C VAL A 121 -14.84 9.54 18.55
N LYS A 122 -15.11 8.24 18.74
CA LYS A 122 -14.32 7.15 18.14
C LYS A 122 -14.46 7.20 16.62
N THR A 123 -13.34 7.36 15.92
CA THR A 123 -13.27 7.36 14.46
C THR A 123 -12.67 6.06 13.92
N GLY A 124 -12.59 5.93 12.59
CA GLY A 124 -12.11 4.72 11.92
C GLY A 124 -10.64 4.41 12.25
N PRO A 125 -10.25 3.13 12.25
CA PRO A 125 -8.86 2.76 12.49
C PRO A 125 -7.95 3.29 11.37
N PHE A 126 -6.74 3.68 11.73
CA PHE A 126 -5.64 3.94 10.79
C PHE A 126 -4.44 3.08 11.14
N ALA A 127 -3.57 2.81 10.16
CA ALA A 127 -2.38 2.01 10.39
C ALA A 127 -1.12 2.87 10.49
N PHE A 128 -0.20 2.47 11.35
CA PHE A 128 1.15 3.01 11.46
C PHE A 128 2.12 1.86 11.77
N ASP A 129 3.19 1.70 10.99
CA ASP A 129 4.05 0.48 10.99
C ASP A 129 3.25 -0.84 11.04
N SER A 130 2.16 -0.92 10.28
CA SER A 130 1.24 -2.08 10.23
C SER A 130 0.44 -2.39 11.50
N LEU A 131 0.52 -1.57 12.55
CA LEU A 131 -0.37 -1.63 13.72
C LEU A 131 -1.58 -0.72 13.53
N TYR A 132 -2.75 -1.15 14.02
CA TYR A 132 -4.01 -0.41 13.86
C TYR A 132 -4.34 0.42 15.09
N TYR A 133 -4.41 1.73 14.90
CA TYR A 133 -4.77 2.71 15.92
C TYR A 133 -6.21 3.17 15.73
N VAL A 134 -6.95 3.22 16.83
CA VAL A 134 -8.35 3.62 16.88
C VAL A 134 -8.46 4.85 17.77
N PRO A 135 -8.40 6.06 17.18
CA PRO A 135 -8.44 7.29 17.95
C PRO A 135 -9.86 7.66 18.35
N GLN A 136 -9.98 8.37 19.48
CA GLN A 136 -11.11 9.23 19.78
C GLN A 136 -10.67 10.67 19.58
N ASN A 137 -11.37 11.41 18.72
CA ASN A 137 -10.98 12.76 18.39
C ASN A 137 -12.12 13.76 18.49
N ILE A 138 -11.74 15.02 18.66
CA ILE A 138 -12.62 16.19 18.69
C ILE A 138 -12.20 17.06 17.50
N GLN A 139 -13.18 17.40 16.68
CA GLN A 139 -12.95 18.28 15.54
C GLN A 139 -12.82 19.74 16.04
N GLY A 140 -11.88 20.47 15.47
CA GLY A 140 -11.68 21.89 15.77
C GLY A 140 -11.02 22.66 14.63
N TYR A 141 -10.54 23.85 14.95
CA TYR A 141 -9.79 24.76 14.11
C TYR A 141 -8.66 25.38 14.91
N GLU A 142 -7.55 25.64 14.24
CA GLU A 142 -6.37 26.22 14.86
C GLU A 142 -5.53 27.00 13.84
N GLN A 143 -4.80 28.00 14.34
CA GLN A 143 -3.79 28.72 13.57
C GLN A 143 -2.51 27.92 13.46
N ILE A 144 -2.12 27.62 12.22
CA ILE A 144 -0.99 26.75 11.92
C ILE A 144 0.03 27.48 11.04
N GLN A 145 1.31 27.28 11.36
CA GLN A 145 2.43 27.67 10.51
C GLN A 145 3.29 26.44 10.18
N ILE A 146 3.74 26.34 8.94
CA ILE A 146 4.66 25.29 8.49
C ILE A 146 6.02 25.90 8.19
N GLU A 147 7.08 25.20 8.58
CA GLU A 147 8.45 25.57 8.21
C GLU A 147 8.72 25.17 6.76
N SER A 148 9.18 26.12 5.96
CA SER A 148 9.38 25.95 4.52
C SER A 148 10.50 26.84 3.99
N HIS A 149 11.12 26.46 2.89
CA HIS A 149 12.17 27.21 2.22
C HIS A 149 11.73 27.56 0.81
N ALA A 150 11.97 28.80 0.39
CA ALA A 150 11.92 29.13 -1.03
C ALA A 150 13.12 28.47 -1.71
N VAL A 151 12.89 27.81 -2.84
CA VAL A 151 13.95 27.11 -3.57
C VAL A 151 14.28 27.91 -4.84
N SER A 152 15.54 28.30 -4.97
CA SER A 152 16.06 28.97 -6.16
C SER A 152 16.47 27.92 -7.18
N GLY A 153 15.65 27.72 -8.22
CA GLY A 153 15.92 26.78 -9.31
C GLY A 153 14.64 26.29 -9.97
N SER A 154 14.62 26.20 -11.30
CA SER A 154 13.46 25.72 -12.08
C SER A 154 13.37 24.18 -12.16
N SER A 155 14.40 23.48 -11.71
CA SER A 155 14.51 22.02 -11.78
C SER A 155 14.93 21.45 -10.43
N PHE A 156 14.26 20.37 -10.04
CA PHE A 156 14.49 19.58 -8.83
C PHE A 156 15.90 18.96 -8.72
N PHE A 157 16.65 18.94 -9.82
CA PHE A 157 17.99 18.35 -9.89
C PHE A 157 19.11 19.32 -9.53
N ASN A 158 18.80 20.62 -9.45
CA ASN A 158 19.77 21.67 -9.21
C ASN A 158 19.31 22.63 -8.08
N THR A 159 18.57 22.09 -7.12
CA THR A 159 18.00 22.86 -6.00
C THR A 159 19.02 23.01 -4.88
N ASN A 160 19.53 24.22 -4.68
CA ASN A 160 20.26 24.58 -3.48
C ASN A 160 19.27 25.02 -2.39
N PHE A 161 19.16 24.25 -1.31
CA PHE A 161 18.30 24.54 -0.16
C PHE A 161 18.91 25.56 0.82
N ASN A 162 19.81 26.43 0.35
CA ASN A 162 20.55 27.38 1.20
C ASN A 162 19.71 28.61 1.63
N ALA A 163 18.45 28.70 1.20
CA ALA A 163 17.57 29.78 1.63
C ALA A 163 17.18 29.61 3.11
N PRO A 164 17.03 30.71 3.87
CA PRO A 164 16.63 30.65 5.27
C PRO A 164 15.25 30.02 5.42
N VAL A 165 15.05 29.24 6.50
CA VAL A 165 13.75 28.69 6.88
C VAL A 165 12.77 29.85 7.06
N LYS A 166 11.65 29.82 6.34
CA LYS A 166 10.52 30.73 6.51
C LYS A 166 9.34 29.98 7.10
N ARG A 167 8.72 30.56 8.12
CA ARG A 167 7.43 30.08 8.63
C ARG A 167 6.32 30.63 7.76
N THR A 168 5.63 29.74 7.07
CA THR A 168 4.49 30.08 6.21
C THR A 168 3.21 29.90 7.00
N PHE A 169 2.45 30.98 7.17
CA PHE A 169 1.17 30.96 7.87
C PHE A 169 0.09 30.38 6.98
N LEU A 170 -0.56 29.31 7.43
CA LEU A 170 -1.66 28.66 6.72
C LEU A 170 -3.04 29.22 7.09
N GLY A 171 -3.12 30.12 8.08
CA GLY A 171 -4.40 30.59 8.60
C GLY A 171 -4.99 29.68 9.67
N THR A 172 -6.26 29.95 9.99
CA THR A 172 -7.09 29.12 10.87
C THR A 172 -7.67 27.98 10.05
N ILE A 173 -7.13 26.78 10.23
CA ILE A 173 -7.48 25.59 9.44
C ILE A 173 -8.10 24.50 10.30
N PRO A 174 -8.90 23.59 9.70
CA PRO A 174 -9.41 22.41 10.38
C PRO A 174 -8.32 21.59 11.08
N ILE A 175 -8.56 21.13 12.30
CA ILE A 175 -7.72 20.14 12.99
C ILE A 175 -8.57 19.09 13.69
N ALA A 176 -7.99 17.93 14.00
CA ALA A 176 -8.58 16.94 14.88
C ALA A 176 -7.71 16.77 16.13
N LEU A 177 -8.23 17.07 17.31
CA LEU A 177 -7.57 16.81 18.58
C LEU A 177 -7.83 15.36 18.99
N ILE A 178 -6.78 14.54 19.04
CA ILE A 178 -6.88 13.18 19.57
C ILE A 178 -6.88 13.27 21.08
N ALA A 179 -8.00 12.87 21.68
CA ALA A 179 -8.23 12.85 23.12
C ALA A 179 -7.74 11.54 23.74
N SER A 180 -7.92 10.43 23.03
CA SER A 180 -7.43 9.12 23.43
C SER A 180 -7.13 8.25 22.21
N ILE A 181 -6.24 7.28 22.39
CA ILE A 181 -5.86 6.31 21.36
C ILE A 181 -5.43 5.02 22.06
N ASN A 182 -5.67 3.86 21.44
CA ASN A 182 -5.14 2.61 21.97
C ASN A 182 -3.60 2.62 21.91
N SER A 183 -2.98 2.07 22.95
CA SER A 183 -1.53 1.91 23.04
C SER A 183 -1.14 0.43 22.96
N TYR A 184 0.09 0.19 22.52
CA TYR A 184 0.68 -1.14 22.47
C TYR A 184 1.87 -1.15 23.44
N PRO A 185 1.86 -1.98 24.52
CA PRO A 185 2.85 -1.90 25.60
C PRO A 185 4.31 -2.00 25.18
N ASN A 186 4.59 -2.74 24.10
CA ASN A 186 5.95 -2.98 23.59
C ASN A 186 6.26 -2.18 22.32
N TRP A 187 5.42 -1.21 21.95
CA TRP A 187 5.61 -0.44 20.74
C TRP A 187 5.54 1.06 21.05
N PRO A 188 6.69 1.75 21.18
CA PRO A 188 6.76 3.16 21.59
C PRO A 188 6.37 4.12 20.46
N LEU A 189 5.44 3.73 19.58
CA LEU A 189 4.97 4.59 18.50
C LEU A 189 4.49 5.91 19.11
N PHE A 190 4.94 6.99 18.48
CA PHE A 190 4.74 8.38 18.89
C PHE A 190 5.67 8.94 19.98
N LYS A 191 6.74 8.24 20.36
CA LYS A 191 7.81 8.90 21.12
C LYS A 191 8.32 10.11 20.32
N ASN A 192 8.38 11.27 20.96
CA ASN A 192 8.77 12.54 20.37
C ASN A 192 7.87 13.07 19.23
N ILE A 193 6.71 12.44 18.99
CA ILE A 193 5.72 12.89 17.99
C ILE A 193 4.51 13.50 18.71
N SER A 194 4.07 14.66 18.24
CA SER A 194 2.98 15.43 18.86
C SER A 194 1.68 15.41 18.05
N GLY A 195 1.65 14.68 16.94
CA GLY A 195 0.48 14.53 16.09
C GLY A 195 0.82 13.95 14.72
N ILE A 196 -0.09 14.12 13.76
CA ILE A 196 -0.02 13.53 12.42
C ILE A 196 -0.38 14.59 11.38
N PHE A 197 0.37 14.66 10.30
CA PHE A 197 0.11 15.48 9.13
C PHE A 197 -0.26 14.60 7.94
N GLY A 198 -1.51 14.67 7.50
CA GLY A 198 -2.06 13.87 6.43
C GLY A 198 -1.76 14.42 5.03
N LEU A 199 -1.30 13.57 4.12
CA LEU A 199 -0.97 13.87 2.72
C LEU A 199 -2.00 13.29 1.72
N VAL A 200 -3.13 12.82 2.23
CA VAL A 200 -4.16 12.15 1.43
C VAL A 200 -4.99 13.14 0.61
N GLY A 201 -5.41 12.69 -0.57
CA GLY A 201 -6.27 13.44 -1.48
C GLY A 201 -7.66 13.77 -0.89
N PRO A 202 -8.41 14.68 -1.54
CA PRO A 202 -9.62 15.28 -0.99
C PRO A 202 -10.79 14.30 -0.82
N SER A 203 -10.76 13.13 -1.47
CA SER A 203 -11.86 12.15 -1.39
C SER A 203 -12.05 11.59 0.03
N LEU A 204 -11.03 11.59 0.89
CA LEU A 204 -11.18 11.21 2.30
C LEU A 204 -11.49 12.38 3.24
N CYS A 205 -11.68 13.59 2.70
CA CYS A 205 -12.08 14.73 3.50
C CYS A 205 -13.54 14.61 3.92
N CYS A 206 -13.79 14.68 5.22
CA CYS A 206 -15.13 14.71 5.78
C CYS A 206 -15.63 16.14 6.05
N ARG A 207 -14.83 17.15 5.73
CA ARG A 207 -15.13 18.59 5.90
C ARG A 207 -15.31 19.28 4.54
N GLU A 208 -15.53 20.59 4.57
CA GLU A 208 -15.72 21.41 3.38
C GLU A 208 -14.47 21.51 2.49
N SER A 209 -13.26 21.36 3.07
CA SER A 209 -11.99 21.50 2.35
C SER A 209 -10.90 20.59 2.95
N SER A 210 -10.12 19.92 2.08
CA SER A 210 -8.90 19.21 2.47
C SER A 210 -7.73 20.16 2.56
N ILE A 211 -7.04 20.17 3.70
CA ILE A 211 -5.92 21.08 3.98
C ILE A 211 -4.76 20.80 3.02
N TRP A 212 -4.38 19.53 2.88
CA TRP A 212 -3.29 19.14 2.00
C TRP A 212 -3.60 19.50 0.55
N TRP A 213 -4.83 19.21 0.11
CA TRP A 213 -5.30 19.58 -1.22
C TRP A 213 -5.25 21.09 -1.47
N SER A 214 -5.65 21.90 -0.47
CA SER A 214 -5.53 23.35 -0.56
C SER A 214 -4.07 23.82 -0.67
N ILE A 215 -3.14 23.21 0.07
CA ILE A 215 -1.71 23.54 0.00
C ILE A 215 -1.15 23.25 -1.39
N ILE A 216 -1.40 22.05 -1.93
CA ILE A 216 -0.85 21.65 -3.24
C ILE A 216 -1.63 22.24 -4.43
N GLY A 217 -2.84 22.75 -4.22
CA GLY A 217 -3.67 23.36 -5.25
C GLY A 217 -3.04 24.60 -5.90
N GLU A 218 -2.18 25.31 -5.18
CA GLU A 218 -1.37 26.41 -5.73
C GLU A 218 -0.25 25.93 -6.66
N TYR A 219 0.02 24.62 -6.67
CA TYR A 219 1.12 23.96 -7.37
C TYR A 219 0.60 22.83 -8.29
N ASN A 220 -0.52 23.08 -8.99
CA ASN A 220 -1.14 22.11 -9.90
C ASN A 220 -1.53 20.76 -9.27
N ASN A 221 -1.70 20.72 -7.94
CA ASN A 221 -1.94 19.49 -7.17
C ASN A 221 -0.81 18.46 -7.28
N THR A 222 0.41 18.94 -7.48
CA THR A 222 1.60 18.08 -7.56
C THR A 222 2.62 18.43 -6.48
N PHE A 223 3.32 17.40 -6.02
CA PHE A 223 4.42 17.53 -5.08
C PHE A 223 5.42 16.40 -5.24
N GLN A 224 6.61 16.57 -4.68
CA GLN A 224 7.68 15.59 -4.74
C GLN A 224 8.13 15.21 -3.33
N ILE A 225 8.44 13.93 -3.12
CA ILE A 225 9.02 13.39 -1.89
C ILE A 225 10.49 13.11 -2.17
N ASP A 226 11.35 13.90 -1.55
CA ASP A 226 12.81 13.84 -1.69
C ASP A 226 13.45 13.49 -0.36
N ILE A 227 13.58 12.20 -0.05
CA ILE A 227 14.22 11.75 1.19
C ILE A 227 15.52 10.99 0.89
N ASP A 228 16.59 11.38 1.57
CA ASP A 228 17.95 10.87 1.43
C ASP A 228 18.69 10.98 2.78
N GLY A 229 18.25 10.18 3.75
CA GLY A 229 18.85 10.11 5.08
C GLY A 229 19.45 8.76 5.38
N ASP A 230 20.33 8.70 6.37
CA ASP A 230 20.72 7.44 6.99
C ASP A 230 19.65 7.02 8.00
N PHE A 231 18.80 6.07 7.59
CA PHE A 231 17.73 5.53 8.42
C PHE A 231 18.18 4.35 9.31
N SER A 232 19.48 4.02 9.32
CA SER A 232 20.01 2.93 10.15
C SER A 232 20.06 3.31 11.64
N GLN A 233 20.20 4.60 11.94
CA GLN A 233 20.21 5.15 13.29
C GLN A 233 19.43 6.46 13.33
N PRO A 234 18.15 6.46 13.75
CA PRO A 234 17.41 7.70 13.89
C PRO A 234 18.00 8.53 15.03
N LYS A 235 18.78 9.57 14.69
CA LYS A 235 19.02 10.68 15.61
C LYS A 235 17.72 11.49 15.70
N ASP A 236 17.34 11.88 16.91
CA ASP A 236 16.11 12.65 17.12
C ASP A 236 16.13 13.92 16.26
N PHE A 237 15.20 13.97 15.30
CA PHE A 237 14.95 15.10 14.41
C PHE A 237 16.10 15.46 13.46
N GLU A 238 16.83 14.46 12.96
CA GLU A 238 17.74 14.67 11.83
C GLU A 238 16.94 14.99 10.56
N GLN A 239 17.29 16.08 9.87
CA GLN A 239 16.68 16.39 8.57
C GLN A 239 17.18 15.37 7.54
N VAL A 240 16.25 14.62 6.97
CA VAL A 240 16.53 13.53 6.03
C VAL A 240 16.02 13.83 4.63
N GLY A 241 15.39 14.98 4.40
CA GLY A 241 14.83 15.28 3.09
C GLY A 241 13.88 16.46 3.08
N ASN A 242 13.09 16.56 2.02
CA ASN A 242 12.10 17.61 1.79
C ASN A 242 10.86 17.07 1.07
N LEU A 243 9.70 17.67 1.35
CA LEU A 243 8.55 17.67 0.43
C LEU A 243 8.66 18.92 -0.44
N VAL A 244 8.71 18.76 -1.76
CA VAL A 244 8.92 19.86 -2.70
C VAL A 244 7.64 20.15 -3.49
N LEU A 245 7.22 21.40 -3.52
CA LEU A 245 6.03 21.90 -4.21
C LEU A 245 6.46 22.78 -5.38
N GLY A 246 5.82 22.64 -6.55
CA GLY A 246 6.05 23.52 -7.70
C GLY A 246 7.32 23.25 -8.53
N ALA A 247 7.94 22.08 -8.39
CA ALA A 247 9.13 21.69 -9.15
C ALA A 247 8.79 21.00 -10.49
N SER A 248 9.70 21.09 -11.48
CA SER A 248 9.55 20.42 -12.79
C SER A 248 9.45 18.89 -12.65
N GLU A 249 8.70 18.30 -13.58
CA GLU A 249 8.25 16.90 -13.60
C GLU A 249 8.84 16.09 -14.78
N ASP A 250 9.67 16.71 -15.62
CA ASP A 250 10.01 16.21 -16.97
C ASP A 250 10.91 14.95 -16.96
N GLU A 251 11.61 14.68 -15.86
CA GLU A 251 12.57 13.57 -15.76
C GLU A 251 12.00 12.31 -15.09
N PHE A 252 10.77 12.36 -14.58
CA PHE A 252 10.17 11.25 -13.86
C PHE A 252 9.61 10.18 -14.82
N VAL A 253 9.77 8.92 -14.44
CA VAL A 253 9.05 7.81 -15.06
C VAL A 253 7.66 7.80 -14.46
N TRP A 254 6.65 8.18 -15.24
CA TRP A 254 5.26 8.28 -14.78
C TRP A 254 4.49 6.97 -14.97
N SER A 255 3.71 6.62 -13.96
CA SER A 255 2.67 5.59 -14.05
C SER A 255 1.50 6.03 -14.93
N ASN A 256 0.69 5.06 -15.36
CA ASN A 256 -0.59 5.36 -16.00
C ASN A 256 -1.55 5.97 -14.96
N PRO A 257 -2.41 6.91 -15.38
CA PRO A 257 -3.42 7.45 -14.48
C PRO A 257 -4.36 6.34 -14.02
N ARG A 258 -4.67 6.33 -12.73
CA ARG A 258 -5.52 5.30 -12.12
C ARG A 258 -7.00 5.53 -12.47
N HIS A 259 -7.78 4.45 -12.50
CA HIS A 259 -9.24 4.53 -12.55
C HIS A 259 -9.80 5.14 -11.26
N ILE A 260 -10.55 6.23 -11.38
CA ILE A 260 -11.22 6.91 -10.27
C ILE A 260 -12.63 6.37 -10.02
N GLY A 261 -13.19 6.62 -8.85
CA GLY A 261 -14.56 6.25 -8.46
C GLY A 261 -14.66 5.52 -7.12
N GLY A 262 -13.55 5.30 -6.43
CA GLY A 262 -13.51 4.66 -5.12
C GLY A 262 -12.95 5.60 -4.06
N LEU A 263 -13.67 5.81 -2.96
CA LEU A 263 -13.32 6.77 -1.90
C LEU A 263 -11.85 6.67 -1.45
N TYR A 264 -11.40 5.47 -1.09
CA TYR A 264 -10.03 5.23 -0.62
C TYR A 264 -9.03 5.26 -1.76
N SER A 265 -9.36 4.62 -2.87
CA SER A 265 -8.44 4.50 -3.99
C SER A 265 -8.13 5.87 -4.61
N ASP A 266 -9.12 6.77 -4.62
CA ASP A 266 -9.01 8.13 -5.15
C ASP A 266 -8.20 9.06 -4.24
N ALA A 267 -8.09 8.72 -2.96
CA ALA A 267 -7.42 9.54 -1.98
C ALA A 267 -5.96 9.12 -1.73
N LEU A 268 -5.66 7.83 -1.88
CA LEU A 268 -4.33 7.27 -1.60
C LEU A 268 -3.35 7.55 -2.75
N MET A 269 -2.06 7.69 -2.40
CA MET A 269 -0.95 7.73 -3.35
C MET A 269 -0.68 6.33 -3.91
N GLN A 270 -1.59 5.86 -4.76
CA GLN A 270 -1.64 4.50 -5.28
C GLN A 270 -1.18 4.44 -6.75
N PHE A 271 -0.49 3.36 -7.11
CA PHE A 271 -0.01 3.11 -8.46
C PHE A 271 0.11 1.60 -8.73
N THR A 272 0.12 1.21 -10.00
CA THR A 272 0.27 -0.20 -10.39
C THR A 272 1.73 -0.55 -10.68
N VAL A 273 2.19 -1.65 -10.11
CA VAL A 273 3.52 -2.22 -10.32
C VAL A 273 3.42 -3.39 -11.30
N TYR A 274 4.28 -3.39 -12.30
CA TYR A 274 4.42 -4.45 -13.31
C TYR A 274 5.81 -5.07 -13.20
N ASN A 275 5.95 -6.31 -13.69
CA ASN A 275 7.26 -6.97 -13.83
C ASN A 275 8.09 -6.98 -12.54
N PHE A 276 7.46 -7.18 -11.37
CA PHE A 276 8.14 -7.18 -10.07
C PHE A 276 9.03 -8.42 -9.93
N LYS A 277 10.35 -8.23 -10.06
CA LYS A 277 11.35 -9.31 -10.23
C LYS A 277 12.51 -9.17 -9.26
N MET A 278 13.06 -10.29 -8.82
CA MET A 278 14.30 -10.39 -8.03
C MET A 278 14.93 -11.76 -8.28
N CYS A 279 16.26 -11.88 -8.29
CA CYS A 279 16.95 -13.17 -8.50
C CYS A 279 16.55 -13.85 -9.83
N ASN A 280 16.28 -13.07 -10.88
CA ASN A 280 15.72 -13.54 -12.15
C ASN A 280 14.39 -14.33 -12.02
N VAL A 281 13.63 -14.09 -10.95
CA VAL A 281 12.32 -14.70 -10.68
C VAL A 281 11.24 -13.62 -10.63
N GLU A 282 10.10 -13.89 -11.27
CA GLU A 282 8.90 -13.06 -11.15
C GLU A 282 8.20 -13.33 -9.82
N LEU A 283 8.11 -12.32 -8.97
CA LEU A 283 7.60 -12.45 -7.61
C LEU A 283 6.07 -12.59 -7.57
N PHE A 284 5.37 -12.10 -8.58
CA PHE A 284 3.92 -12.32 -8.72
C PHE A 284 3.59 -13.75 -9.18
N GLY A 285 4.58 -14.47 -9.73
CA GLY A 285 4.43 -15.83 -10.23
C GLY A 285 3.29 -15.93 -11.24
N GLN A 286 2.45 -16.96 -11.09
CA GLN A 286 1.26 -17.16 -11.93
C GLN A 286 0.02 -16.41 -11.41
N THR A 287 0.16 -15.62 -10.33
CA THR A 287 -0.99 -14.99 -9.66
C THR A 287 -1.54 -13.81 -10.47
N SER A 288 -0.65 -12.97 -10.98
CA SER A 288 -0.98 -11.76 -11.74
C SER A 288 0.24 -11.23 -12.48
N SER A 289 0.05 -10.46 -13.56
CA SER A 289 1.12 -9.72 -14.23
C SER A 289 1.44 -8.38 -13.56
N ASN A 290 0.52 -7.89 -12.71
CA ASN A 290 0.63 -6.61 -12.05
C ASN A 290 0.00 -6.62 -10.65
N TRP A 291 0.35 -5.63 -9.83
CA TRP A 291 -0.23 -5.47 -8.51
C TRP A 291 -0.29 -4.02 -8.07
N GLU A 292 -1.28 -3.69 -7.25
CA GLU A 292 -1.43 -2.34 -6.71
C GLU A 292 -0.45 -2.08 -5.57
N ALA A 293 0.21 -0.93 -5.63
CA ALA A 293 1.13 -0.44 -4.62
C ALA A 293 0.71 0.95 -4.12
N ILE A 294 1.09 1.27 -2.89
CA ILE A 294 0.87 2.58 -2.28
C ILE A 294 2.17 3.14 -1.73
N ILE A 295 2.36 4.45 -1.83
CA ILE A 295 3.37 5.19 -1.07
C ILE A 295 2.83 5.38 0.35
N ASP A 296 3.53 4.84 1.34
CA ASP A 296 3.10 4.91 2.74
C ASP A 296 4.25 5.35 3.65
N PRO A 297 4.43 6.67 3.89
CA PRO A 297 5.49 7.18 4.75
C PRO A 297 5.29 6.81 6.23
N THR A 298 4.13 6.24 6.61
CA THR A 298 3.89 5.73 7.98
C THR A 298 4.54 4.37 8.22
N CYS A 299 5.01 3.71 7.17
CA CYS A 299 5.68 2.41 7.26
C CYS A 299 7.18 2.60 7.02
N ARG A 300 8.02 1.97 7.85
CA ARG A 300 9.47 1.91 7.62
C ARG A 300 9.85 1.04 6.42
N CYS A 301 9.33 -0.18 6.40
CA CYS A 301 9.79 -1.26 5.53
C CYS A 301 9.00 -1.40 4.23
N LEU A 302 9.52 -2.20 3.30
CA LEU A 302 8.74 -2.69 2.17
C LEU A 302 7.66 -3.66 2.69
N GLY A 303 6.41 -3.26 2.56
CA GLY A 303 5.27 -4.11 2.88
C GLY A 303 4.87 -4.96 1.67
N LEU A 304 4.81 -6.27 1.80
CA LEU A 304 4.33 -7.17 0.73
C LEU A 304 3.10 -7.97 1.15
N PRO A 305 2.14 -8.25 0.25
CA PRO A 305 1.17 -9.31 0.45
C PRO A 305 1.85 -10.63 0.86
N LYS A 306 1.24 -11.39 1.78
CA LYS A 306 1.88 -12.54 2.43
C LYS A 306 2.45 -13.57 1.44
N ASN A 307 1.74 -13.84 0.35
CA ASN A 307 2.18 -14.74 -0.72
C ASN A 307 3.46 -14.24 -1.42
N PHE A 308 3.57 -12.94 -1.71
CA PHE A 308 4.76 -12.37 -2.33
C PHE A 308 5.92 -12.26 -1.35
N TRP A 309 5.63 -11.95 -0.09
CA TRP A 309 6.63 -11.98 0.99
C TRP A 309 7.23 -13.38 1.13
N LEU A 310 6.40 -14.43 1.20
CA LEU A 310 6.86 -15.82 1.26
C LEU A 310 7.73 -16.18 0.06
N SER A 311 7.31 -15.77 -1.15
CA SER A 311 8.09 -15.98 -2.37
C SER A 311 9.46 -15.32 -2.28
N LEU A 312 9.50 -14.06 -1.84
CA LEU A 312 10.76 -13.34 -1.68
C LEU A 312 11.69 -14.04 -0.68
N MET A 313 11.17 -14.42 0.49
CA MET A 313 11.94 -15.06 1.55
C MET A 313 12.45 -16.46 1.17
N LYS A 314 11.81 -17.16 0.22
CA LYS A 314 12.30 -18.45 -0.30
C LYS A 314 13.52 -18.33 -1.19
N HIS A 315 13.73 -17.18 -1.83
CA HIS A 315 14.90 -16.96 -2.68
C HIS A 315 16.07 -16.32 -1.94
N LEU A 316 15.82 -15.69 -0.79
CA LEU A 316 16.85 -14.99 -0.02
C LEU A 316 17.53 -15.89 1.03
N PRO A 317 18.79 -15.58 1.41
CA PRO A 317 19.56 -16.31 2.42
C PRO A 317 19.13 -15.92 3.85
N VAL A 318 17.83 -15.87 4.12
CA VAL A 318 17.28 -15.55 5.43
C VAL A 318 17.13 -16.80 6.28
N ASP A 319 17.19 -16.65 7.60
CA ASP A 319 16.82 -17.72 8.52
C ASP A 319 15.29 -17.84 8.60
N PRO A 320 14.66 -18.93 8.10
CA PRO A 320 13.22 -19.08 8.12
C PRO A 320 12.62 -19.10 9.53
N ASN A 321 13.40 -19.52 10.53
CA ASN A 321 12.95 -19.62 11.92
C ASN A 321 12.95 -18.27 12.64
N ASP A 322 13.69 -17.27 12.15
CA ASP A 322 13.76 -15.94 12.75
C ASP A 322 12.77 -14.94 12.12
N CYS A 323 12.28 -15.25 10.91
CA CYS A 323 11.27 -14.45 10.22
C CYS A 323 9.88 -14.46 10.88
N LEU A 324 9.61 -15.41 11.77
CA LEU A 324 8.34 -15.58 12.48
C LEU A 324 8.63 -15.64 13.98
N ASN A 325 7.77 -15.06 14.81
CA ASN A 325 7.83 -15.24 16.26
C ASN A 325 7.19 -16.57 16.69
N ASP A 326 7.26 -16.88 17.99
CA ASP A 326 6.66 -18.09 18.58
C ASP A 326 5.15 -18.23 18.35
N GLU A 327 4.46 -17.13 18.05
CA GLU A 327 3.04 -17.07 17.71
C GLU A 327 2.77 -17.11 16.19
N ASN A 328 3.79 -17.39 15.36
CA ASN A 328 3.77 -17.31 13.91
C ASN A 328 3.45 -15.91 13.34
N LEU A 329 3.71 -14.86 14.11
CA LEU A 329 3.63 -13.48 13.67
C LEU A 329 4.94 -13.06 12.98
N PRO A 330 4.86 -12.38 11.82
CA PRO A 330 6.02 -11.91 11.08
C PRO A 330 6.93 -10.96 11.88
N ARG A 331 8.24 -11.15 11.76
CA ARG A 331 9.30 -10.27 12.29
C ARG A 331 10.29 -9.93 11.17
N LEU A 332 11.18 -8.97 11.44
CA LEU A 332 12.29 -8.65 10.53
C LEU A 332 13.25 -9.83 10.43
N CYS A 333 13.35 -10.42 9.25
CA CYS A 333 14.18 -11.60 8.99
C CYS A 333 15.67 -11.29 9.12
N LYS A 334 16.39 -12.06 9.95
CA LYS A 334 17.86 -12.07 10.00
C LYS A 334 18.47 -12.75 8.79
N LEU A 335 19.57 -12.17 8.30
CA LEU A 335 20.42 -12.80 7.27
C LEU A 335 21.30 -13.89 7.89
N LYS A 336 21.47 -15.03 7.19
CA LYS A 336 22.35 -16.13 7.64
C LYS A 336 23.81 -15.72 7.80
N SER A 337 24.25 -14.74 7.00
CA SER A 337 25.60 -14.19 7.00
C SER A 337 25.52 -12.73 6.52
N PRO A 338 26.46 -11.86 6.92
CA PRO A 338 26.66 -10.61 6.19
C PRO A 338 27.06 -10.93 4.75
N PHE A 339 26.40 -10.27 3.79
CA PHE A 339 26.71 -10.40 2.37
C PHE A 339 27.17 -9.03 1.83
N PRO A 340 28.25 -8.98 1.02
CA PRO A 340 28.76 -7.72 0.50
C PRO A 340 27.85 -7.11 -0.57
N LYS A 341 27.14 -7.97 -1.32
CA LYS A 341 26.19 -7.56 -2.36
C LYS A 341 24.93 -8.40 -2.22
N LEU A 342 23.81 -7.72 -2.09
CA LEU A 342 22.49 -8.34 -2.11
C LEU A 342 21.81 -8.14 -3.47
N PRO A 343 20.79 -8.97 -3.78
CA PRO A 343 19.99 -8.82 -4.99
C PRO A 343 19.29 -7.45 -5.09
N ILE A 344 18.89 -7.09 -6.30
CA ILE A 344 18.09 -5.90 -6.59
C ILE A 344 16.68 -6.35 -6.96
N ILE A 345 15.67 -5.74 -6.35
CA ILE A 345 14.29 -5.86 -6.80
C ILE A 345 14.11 -4.86 -7.95
N SER A 346 13.57 -5.30 -9.08
CA SER A 346 13.27 -4.45 -10.24
C SER A 346 11.79 -4.50 -10.59
N PHE A 347 11.27 -3.39 -11.11
CA PHE A 347 9.87 -3.29 -11.55
C PHE A 347 9.66 -2.19 -12.59
N THR A 348 8.49 -2.18 -13.23
CA THR A 348 8.07 -1.13 -14.18
C THR A 348 6.72 -0.54 -13.75
N LEU A 349 6.43 0.69 -14.19
CA LEU A 349 5.14 1.36 -13.92
C LEU A 349 4.12 1.19 -15.05
N LYS A 350 4.55 0.59 -16.16
CA LYS A 350 3.73 0.30 -17.34
C LYS A 350 3.97 -1.15 -17.78
N ASP A 351 2.95 -1.73 -18.39
CA ASP A 351 3.03 -3.03 -19.05
C ASP A 351 3.63 -2.89 -20.45
N ASP A 352 4.86 -2.37 -20.52
CA ASP A 352 5.62 -2.24 -21.75
C ASP A 352 7.06 -2.73 -21.49
N PRO A 353 7.56 -3.71 -22.28
CA PRO A 353 8.95 -4.15 -22.20
C PRO A 353 9.99 -3.03 -22.38
N ARG A 354 9.61 -1.91 -23.04
CA ARG A 354 10.45 -0.72 -23.25
C ARG A 354 10.38 0.27 -22.09
N SER A 355 9.47 0.07 -21.14
CA SER A 355 9.35 0.93 -19.97
C SER A 355 10.67 0.92 -19.18
N PRO A 356 11.15 2.09 -18.73
CA PRO A 356 12.29 2.15 -17.82
C PRO A 356 12.05 1.28 -16.59
N LYS A 357 13.09 0.55 -16.17
CA LYS A 357 13.08 -0.26 -14.96
C LYS A 357 13.46 0.61 -13.77
N LEU A 358 12.70 0.46 -12.69
CA LEU A 358 12.96 1.05 -11.39
C LEU A 358 13.52 -0.04 -10.49
N GLU A 359 14.43 0.34 -9.59
CA GLU A 359 15.26 -0.61 -8.86
C GLU A 359 15.28 -0.27 -7.37
N ILE A 360 15.14 -1.30 -6.54
CA ILE A 360 15.25 -1.23 -5.07
C ILE A 360 16.38 -2.19 -4.67
N PRO A 361 17.57 -1.69 -4.34
CA PRO A 361 18.64 -2.54 -3.85
C PRO A 361 18.29 -3.06 -2.45
N LEU A 362 18.32 -4.37 -2.24
CA LEU A 362 18.07 -4.95 -0.92
C LEU A 362 19.06 -4.48 0.14
N GLN A 363 20.27 -4.08 -0.29
CA GLN A 363 21.27 -3.46 0.57
C GLN A 363 20.75 -2.21 1.29
N SER A 364 19.90 -1.41 0.63
CA SER A 364 19.30 -0.21 1.23
C SER A 364 18.23 -0.53 2.28
N LEU A 365 17.70 -1.75 2.27
CA LEU A 365 16.66 -2.23 3.18
C LEU A 365 17.25 -2.97 4.39
N LEU A 366 18.57 -2.94 4.57
CA LEU A 366 19.18 -3.51 5.76
C LEU A 366 18.97 -2.59 6.96
N PHE A 367 18.63 -3.22 8.07
CA PHE A 367 18.34 -2.55 9.33
C PHE A 367 19.06 -3.26 10.47
N LYS A 368 19.61 -2.48 11.41
CA LYS A 368 20.17 -2.95 12.67
C LYS A 368 19.25 -2.52 13.79
N LEU A 369 18.95 -3.43 14.73
CA LEU A 369 18.06 -3.08 15.85
C LEU A 369 18.75 -2.15 16.85
N ASN A 370 20.05 -2.35 17.09
CA ASN A 370 20.87 -1.56 18.00
C ASN A 370 22.30 -1.41 17.45
N ASP A 371 23.06 -0.43 17.96
CA ASP A 371 24.45 -0.16 17.55
C ASP A 371 25.41 -1.31 17.86
N ASN A 372 25.14 -2.02 18.96
CA ASN A 372 25.92 -3.18 19.39
C ASN A 372 25.47 -4.47 18.69
N ASP A 373 24.41 -4.42 17.88
CA ASP A 373 23.91 -5.58 17.17
C ASP A 373 24.75 -5.82 15.91
N THR A 374 25.37 -7.00 15.87
CA THR A 374 26.11 -7.46 14.69
C THR A 374 25.18 -8.07 13.65
N GLU A 375 23.91 -8.31 14.01
CA GLU A 375 22.92 -8.93 13.15
C GLU A 375 22.28 -7.93 12.20
N GLN A 376 22.41 -8.18 10.90
CA GLN A 376 21.69 -7.45 9.86
C GLN A 376 20.34 -8.11 9.60
N ARG A 377 19.27 -7.32 9.72
CA ARG A 377 17.91 -7.74 9.43
C ARG A 377 17.36 -7.04 8.20
N LEU A 378 16.50 -7.73 7.46
CA LEU A 378 15.92 -7.21 6.24
C LEU A 378 14.58 -6.51 6.52
N CYS A 379 14.48 -5.24 6.12
CA CYS A 379 13.30 -4.39 6.29
C CYS A 379 12.24 -4.68 5.23
N ILE A 380 11.72 -5.91 5.25
CA ILE A 380 10.63 -6.38 4.40
C ILE A 380 9.65 -7.19 5.25
N VAL A 381 8.42 -6.72 5.32
CA VAL A 381 7.38 -7.28 6.20
C VAL A 381 6.13 -7.61 5.40
N PRO A 382 5.31 -8.57 5.84
CA PRO A 382 4.02 -8.80 5.22
C PRO A 382 3.00 -7.71 5.64
N THR A 383 2.07 -7.36 4.77
CA THR A 383 1.13 -6.25 4.99
C THR A 383 -0.03 -6.53 5.95
N ASP A 384 -0.26 -7.80 6.30
CA ASP A 384 -1.26 -8.26 7.29
C ASP A 384 -0.58 -8.95 8.48
N ILE A 385 -0.23 -8.18 9.51
CA ILE A 385 0.33 -8.69 10.78
C ILE A 385 -0.77 -8.79 11.86
N SER A 386 -1.98 -8.28 11.60
CA SER A 386 -3.04 -8.29 12.61
C SER A 386 -3.48 -9.72 12.93
N GLY A 387 -3.16 -10.19 14.13
CA GLY A 387 -3.65 -11.45 14.71
C GLY A 387 -5.17 -11.53 14.91
N VAL A 388 -5.93 -10.59 14.34
CA VAL A 388 -7.39 -10.57 14.31
C VAL A 388 -7.84 -11.35 13.06
N ASN A 389 -8.28 -12.60 13.27
CA ASN A 389 -8.64 -13.65 12.30
C ASN A 389 -7.51 -14.56 11.80
N ARG A 390 -7.22 -15.56 12.65
CA ARG A 390 -6.31 -16.71 12.46
C ARG A 390 -6.67 -17.70 11.33
N SER A 391 -7.25 -17.30 10.20
CA SER A 391 -7.67 -18.32 9.19
C SER A 391 -7.68 -17.90 7.73
N LYS A 392 -7.38 -16.64 7.37
CA LYS A 392 -7.33 -16.29 5.97
C LYS A 392 -5.91 -16.46 5.43
N ALA A 393 -5.73 -17.49 4.59
CA ALA A 393 -4.57 -17.65 3.74
C ALA A 393 -4.41 -16.50 2.70
N ILE A 394 -5.38 -15.58 2.66
CA ILE A 394 -5.55 -14.56 1.63
C ILE A 394 -5.81 -13.21 2.31
N THR A 395 -4.97 -12.23 2.01
CA THR A 395 -5.15 -10.82 2.39
C THR A 395 -6.41 -10.25 1.72
N THR A 396 -7.26 -9.55 2.48
CA THR A 396 -8.55 -9.04 1.96
C THR A 396 -8.42 -7.73 1.16
N PHE A 397 -7.33 -6.98 1.34
CA PHE A 397 -7.00 -5.77 0.55
C PHE A 397 -5.49 -5.70 0.27
N PRO A 398 -4.93 -6.62 -0.53
CA PRO A 398 -3.49 -6.75 -0.65
C PRO A 398 -2.93 -5.63 -1.50
N SER A 399 -2.24 -4.68 -0.88
CA SER A 399 -1.38 -3.73 -1.59
C SER A 399 0.07 -3.93 -1.18
N ILE A 400 0.97 -3.61 -2.11
CA ILE A 400 2.39 -3.43 -1.79
C ILE A 400 2.55 -2.06 -1.14
N LYS A 401 3.29 -1.94 -0.03
CA LYS A 401 3.52 -0.67 0.65
C LYS A 401 4.98 -0.26 0.49
N PHE A 402 5.18 0.89 -0.16
CA PHE A 402 6.50 1.51 -0.30
C PHE A 402 6.70 2.41 0.92
N GLY A 403 7.32 1.83 1.96
CA GLY A 403 7.74 2.55 3.16
C GLY A 403 8.95 3.45 2.93
N TYR A 404 9.31 4.28 3.90
CA TYR A 404 10.36 5.30 3.70
C TYR A 404 11.76 4.74 3.43
N GLN A 405 12.10 3.53 3.89
CA GLN A 405 13.36 2.87 3.48
C GLN A 405 13.37 2.46 2.00
N VAL A 406 12.21 2.28 1.39
CA VAL A 406 12.10 2.06 -0.06
C VAL A 406 12.19 3.41 -0.76
N LEU A 407 11.42 4.40 -0.31
CA LEU A 407 11.32 5.73 -0.93
C LEU A 407 12.68 6.44 -1.00
N ARG A 408 13.60 6.19 -0.07
CA ARG A 408 14.96 6.77 -0.13
C ARG A 408 15.74 6.44 -1.39
N ASN A 409 15.44 5.32 -2.06
CA ASN A 409 16.12 4.93 -3.30
C ASN A 409 15.65 5.74 -4.50
N PHE A 410 14.58 6.51 -4.30
CA PHE A 410 13.92 7.26 -5.35
C PHE A 410 13.83 8.74 -5.00
N LYS A 411 13.73 9.51 -6.07
CA LYS A 411 12.98 10.75 -6.10
C LYS A 411 11.56 10.38 -6.53
N VAL A 412 10.55 10.84 -5.80
CA VAL A 412 9.16 10.47 -6.06
C VAL A 412 8.35 11.72 -6.36
N ALA A 413 7.61 11.74 -7.46
CA ALA A 413 6.65 12.77 -7.80
C ALA A 413 5.23 12.24 -7.65
N VAL A 414 4.33 13.05 -7.12
CA VAL A 414 2.94 12.70 -6.87
C VAL A 414 2.08 13.76 -7.53
N ASP A 415 1.35 13.35 -8.56
CA ASP A 415 0.34 14.17 -9.22
C ASP A 415 -1.05 13.69 -8.76
N GLN A 416 -1.56 14.32 -7.71
CA GLN A 416 -2.88 14.00 -7.18
C GLN A 416 -4.01 14.50 -8.10
N GLY A 417 -3.76 15.52 -8.92
CA GLY A 417 -4.72 16.05 -9.89
C GLY A 417 -5.06 15.05 -10.98
N ASN A 418 -4.06 14.33 -11.51
CA ASN A 418 -4.23 13.34 -12.56
C ASN A 418 -4.12 11.88 -12.06
N CYS A 419 -4.04 11.66 -10.75
CA CYS A 419 -3.91 10.34 -10.14
C CYS A 419 -2.73 9.53 -10.70
N LYS A 420 -1.54 10.14 -10.76
CA LYS A 420 -0.30 9.52 -11.25
C LYS A 420 0.82 9.67 -10.22
N ILE A 421 1.68 8.66 -10.20
CA ILE A 421 2.92 8.66 -9.43
C ILE A 421 4.10 8.54 -10.39
N GLY A 422 5.10 9.39 -10.20
CA GLY A 422 6.36 9.42 -10.92
C GLY A 422 7.51 8.93 -10.03
N PHE A 423 8.43 8.16 -10.61
CA PHE A 423 9.64 7.71 -9.91
C PHE A 423 10.88 8.01 -10.72
N LEU A 424 11.97 8.26 -10.01
CA LEU A 424 13.31 8.35 -10.59
C LEU A 424 14.32 7.74 -9.63
N ASN A 425 15.14 6.79 -10.09
CA ASN A 425 16.21 6.21 -9.28
C ASN A 425 17.24 7.28 -8.93
N ARG A 426 17.70 7.32 -7.68
CA ARG A 426 18.78 8.24 -7.25
C ARG A 426 20.14 7.94 -7.89
N GLY A 427 20.32 6.76 -8.47
CA GLY A 427 21.56 6.38 -9.11
C GLY A 427 21.50 4.97 -9.69
N LYS A 428 22.67 4.50 -10.12
CA LYS A 428 22.85 3.10 -10.53
C LYS A 428 23.20 2.28 -9.31
N PHE A 429 22.44 1.22 -9.08
CA PHE A 429 22.69 0.32 -7.96
C PHE A 429 23.57 -0.86 -8.40
N ILE A 430 24.38 -1.35 -7.47
CA ILE A 430 25.24 -2.52 -7.68
C ILE A 430 24.70 -3.64 -6.78
N GLY A 431 24.27 -4.74 -7.40
CA GLY A 431 23.75 -5.92 -6.71
C GLY A 431 24.36 -7.21 -7.26
N SER A 432 24.06 -8.32 -6.60
CA SER A 432 24.45 -9.67 -7.06
C SER A 432 23.34 -10.67 -6.76
N ASP A 433 23.04 -11.54 -7.73
CA ASP A 433 22.10 -12.65 -7.59
C ASP A 433 22.79 -13.95 -7.11
N GLU A 434 24.12 -13.93 -6.88
CA GLU A 434 24.88 -15.10 -6.40
C GLU A 434 24.42 -15.63 -5.04
N VAL A 435 23.85 -14.73 -4.25
CA VAL A 435 23.35 -15.01 -2.90
C VAL A 435 21.96 -15.65 -2.92
N CYS A 436 21.28 -15.63 -4.08
CA CYS A 436 19.96 -16.21 -4.23
C CYS A 436 20.00 -17.74 -4.18
N SER A 437 18.92 -18.34 -3.66
CA SER A 437 18.77 -19.78 -3.65
C SER A 437 18.76 -20.35 -5.08
N ALA A 438 19.49 -21.44 -5.29
CA ALA A 438 19.51 -22.11 -6.58
C ALA A 438 18.11 -22.59 -6.98
N LYS A 439 17.78 -22.43 -8.26
CA LYS A 439 16.52 -22.92 -8.84
C LYS A 439 16.46 -24.44 -8.75
N VAL A 440 15.39 -24.97 -8.18
CA VAL A 440 15.16 -26.42 -8.11
C VAL A 440 14.87 -26.99 -9.49
N THR A 441 15.55 -28.09 -9.85
CA THR A 441 15.32 -28.82 -11.09
C THR A 441 14.19 -29.84 -10.93
N CYS A 442 13.13 -29.70 -11.73
CA CYS A 442 11.97 -30.59 -11.70
C CYS A 442 12.20 -31.86 -12.52
N LYS A 443 11.52 -32.94 -12.13
CA LYS A 443 11.64 -34.26 -12.76
C LYS A 443 10.36 -34.59 -13.52
N GLY A 444 10.49 -35.24 -14.68
CA GLY A 444 9.35 -35.72 -15.45
C GLY A 444 8.42 -34.57 -15.87
N ASP A 445 7.13 -34.70 -15.53
CA ASP A 445 6.06 -33.77 -15.88
C ASP A 445 5.80 -32.71 -14.78
N GLN A 446 6.68 -32.63 -13.77
CA GLN A 446 6.56 -31.64 -12.72
C GLN A 446 6.76 -30.21 -13.26
N VAL A 447 5.94 -29.28 -12.77
CA VAL A 447 6.02 -27.87 -13.16
C VAL A 447 6.76 -27.10 -12.06
N TYR A 448 7.79 -26.34 -12.46
CA TYR A 448 8.52 -25.48 -11.54
C TYR A 448 7.63 -24.31 -11.07
N CYS A 449 7.41 -24.22 -9.76
CA CYS A 449 6.73 -23.09 -9.14
C CYS A 449 7.77 -22.10 -8.58
N ALA A 450 7.96 -21.02 -9.32
CA ALA A 450 8.96 -20.01 -8.97
C ALA A 450 8.68 -19.35 -7.61
N ALA A 451 7.41 -19.16 -7.25
CA ALA A 451 7.03 -18.52 -5.99
C ALA A 451 7.41 -19.33 -4.75
N MET A 452 7.53 -20.65 -4.85
CA MET A 452 7.92 -21.50 -3.72
C MET A 452 9.34 -22.04 -3.85
N ASN A 453 9.97 -21.84 -5.01
CA ASN A 453 11.19 -22.54 -5.43
C ASN A 453 11.05 -24.07 -5.27
N THR A 454 9.90 -24.62 -5.65
CA THR A 454 9.59 -26.05 -5.55
C THR A 454 8.96 -26.57 -6.83
N CYS A 455 9.05 -27.88 -7.03
CA CYS A 455 8.39 -28.57 -8.12
C CYS A 455 6.98 -29.00 -7.70
N LEU A 456 5.97 -28.57 -8.44
CA LEU A 456 4.60 -29.00 -8.26
C LEU A 456 4.37 -30.30 -9.02
N ASN A 457 3.71 -31.23 -8.35
CA ASN A 457 3.32 -32.48 -8.98
C ASN A 457 2.18 -32.20 -9.97
N PRO A 458 2.18 -32.85 -11.15
CA PRO A 458 1.08 -32.75 -12.09
C PRO A 458 -0.22 -33.28 -11.45
N GLU A 459 -1.35 -32.66 -11.77
CA GLU A 459 -2.67 -33.15 -11.35
C GLU A 459 -3.06 -34.41 -12.15
N CYS A 460 -2.56 -35.57 -11.71
CA CYS A 460 -2.84 -36.84 -12.37
C CYS A 460 -4.31 -37.27 -12.24
N SER A 461 -5.06 -36.73 -11.28
CA SER A 461 -6.48 -36.99 -11.05
C SER A 461 -7.39 -36.52 -12.19
N ILE A 462 -6.91 -35.61 -13.06
CA ILE A 462 -7.65 -35.18 -14.25
C ILE A 462 -7.81 -36.34 -15.25
N TRP A 463 -6.87 -37.30 -15.25
CA TRP A 463 -6.88 -38.44 -16.17
C TRP A 463 -7.36 -39.71 -15.45
N LEU A 464 -8.42 -40.32 -15.97
CA LEU A 464 -8.95 -41.57 -15.43
C LEU A 464 -7.85 -42.65 -15.39
N LEU A 465 -7.75 -43.36 -14.27
CA LEU A 465 -6.79 -44.45 -14.02
C LEU A 465 -5.30 -44.05 -13.99
N LYS A 466 -4.95 -42.76 -13.99
CA LYS A 466 -3.56 -42.33 -13.77
C LYS A 466 -3.30 -41.99 -12.30
N SER A 467 -2.11 -42.33 -11.83
CA SER A 467 -1.59 -41.95 -10.51
C SER A 467 -0.21 -41.32 -10.65
N TYR A 468 0.11 -40.40 -9.75
CA TYR A 468 1.42 -39.77 -9.69
C TYR A 468 2.49 -40.78 -9.23
N ASP A 469 3.58 -40.91 -9.99
CA ASP A 469 4.74 -41.71 -9.60
C ASP A 469 5.86 -40.81 -9.05
N PRO A 470 6.19 -40.89 -7.74
CA PRO A 470 7.18 -40.02 -7.11
C PRO A 470 8.61 -40.21 -7.65
N ASN A 471 8.93 -41.36 -8.25
CA ASN A 471 10.27 -41.64 -8.75
C ASN A 471 10.53 -40.98 -10.11
N SER A 472 9.55 -41.07 -11.02
CA SER A 472 9.68 -40.50 -12.36
C SER A 472 9.13 -39.08 -12.48
N GLY A 473 8.30 -38.63 -11.53
CA GLY A 473 7.63 -37.34 -11.60
C GLY A 473 6.58 -37.25 -12.71
N THR A 474 6.09 -38.38 -13.22
CA THR A 474 5.12 -38.46 -14.33
C THR A 474 3.82 -39.13 -13.88
N CYS A 475 2.73 -38.88 -14.61
CA CYS A 475 1.46 -39.57 -14.38
C CYS A 475 1.44 -40.92 -15.10
N LYS A 476 1.55 -42.02 -14.34
CA LYS A 476 1.51 -43.38 -14.88
C LYS A 476 0.14 -44.01 -14.69
N PHE A 477 -0.21 -44.93 -15.59
CA PHE A 477 -1.40 -45.74 -15.40
C PHE A 477 -1.25 -46.61 -14.15
N ASN A 478 -2.27 -46.59 -13.31
CA ASN A 478 -2.37 -47.52 -12.21
C ASN A 478 -2.68 -48.91 -12.79
N MET A 479 -1.69 -49.79 -12.77
CA MET A 479 -1.77 -51.13 -13.34
C MET A 479 -2.95 -51.92 -12.75
N TRP A 480 -3.21 -51.78 -11.45
CA TRP A 480 -4.34 -52.44 -10.80
C TRP A 480 -5.67 -51.89 -11.30
N ALA A 481 -5.78 -50.58 -11.46
CA ALA A 481 -7.01 -49.95 -11.97
C ALA A 481 -7.31 -50.38 -13.41
N MET A 482 -6.27 -50.51 -14.25
CA MET A 482 -6.39 -51.11 -15.60
C MET A 482 -6.84 -52.58 -15.54
N VAL A 483 -6.26 -53.39 -14.66
CA VAL A 483 -6.66 -54.80 -14.49
C VAL A 483 -8.13 -54.91 -14.06
N PHE A 484 -8.57 -54.12 -13.08
CA PHE A 484 -9.97 -54.07 -12.66
C PHE A 484 -10.91 -53.64 -13.77
N LEU A 485 -10.53 -52.64 -14.57
CA LEU A 485 -11.29 -52.21 -15.74
C LEU A 485 -11.50 -53.37 -16.72
N TRP A 486 -10.41 -54.05 -17.10
CA TRP A 486 -10.47 -55.18 -18.04
C TRP A 486 -11.28 -56.36 -17.50
N ILE A 487 -11.14 -56.69 -16.22
CA ILE A 487 -11.95 -57.72 -15.56
C ILE A 487 -13.43 -57.34 -15.60
N THR A 488 -13.76 -56.08 -15.34
CA THR A 488 -15.14 -55.58 -15.37
C THR A 488 -15.74 -55.64 -16.77
N ILE A 489 -14.99 -55.22 -17.79
CA ILE A 489 -15.40 -55.32 -19.21
C ILE A 489 -15.62 -56.79 -19.60
N ALA A 490 -14.71 -57.68 -19.21
CA ALA A 490 -14.85 -59.12 -19.48
C ALA A 490 -16.07 -59.73 -18.80
N LEU A 491 -16.34 -59.37 -17.53
CA LEU A 491 -17.53 -59.80 -16.79
C LEU A 491 -18.82 -59.31 -17.46
N ILE A 492 -18.89 -58.04 -17.86
CA ILE A 492 -20.04 -57.49 -18.57
C ILE A 492 -20.26 -58.26 -19.89
N GLY A 493 -19.19 -58.50 -20.67
CA GLY A 493 -19.29 -59.28 -21.90
C GLY A 493 -19.77 -60.71 -21.68
N LEU A 494 -19.32 -61.38 -20.62
CA LEU A 494 -19.79 -62.72 -20.26
C LEU A 494 -21.26 -62.74 -19.85
N ILE A 495 -21.70 -61.74 -19.08
CA ILE A 495 -23.10 -61.57 -18.69
C ILE A 495 -23.97 -61.35 -19.93
N ASP A 496 -23.51 -60.54 -20.88
CA ASP A 496 -24.25 -60.22 -22.11
C ASP A 496 -24.38 -61.46 -23.02
N ILE A 497 -23.31 -62.22 -23.18
CA ILE A 497 -23.32 -63.51 -23.90
C ILE A 497 -24.26 -64.50 -23.21
N HIS A 498 -24.20 -64.61 -21.87
CA HIS A 498 -25.06 -65.53 -21.13
C HIS A 498 -26.54 -65.14 -21.23
N SER A 499 -26.84 -63.84 -21.18
CA SER A 499 -28.18 -63.28 -21.35
C SER A 499 -28.71 -63.58 -22.75
N TYR A 500 -27.91 -63.36 -23.80
CA TYR A 500 -28.26 -63.69 -25.17
C TYR A 500 -28.54 -65.18 -25.38
N LEU A 501 -27.66 -66.06 -24.86
CA LEU A 501 -27.84 -67.51 -24.96
C LEU A 501 -29.11 -67.98 -24.22
N SER A 502 -29.36 -67.43 -23.03
CA SER A 502 -30.54 -67.75 -22.23
C SER A 502 -31.83 -67.29 -22.92
N TYR A 503 -31.84 -66.07 -23.46
CA TYR A 503 -32.94 -65.54 -24.27
C TYR A 503 -33.22 -66.41 -25.50
N ARG A 504 -32.16 -66.82 -26.22
CA ARG A 504 -32.30 -67.68 -27.41
C ARG A 504 -32.88 -69.05 -27.04
N ARG A 505 -32.42 -69.66 -25.94
CA ARG A 505 -32.96 -70.93 -25.42
C ARG A 505 -34.44 -70.79 -25.05
N LEU A 506 -34.82 -69.73 -24.33
CA LEU A 506 -36.21 -69.42 -23.98
C LEU A 506 -37.10 -69.28 -25.22
N LEU A 507 -36.67 -68.53 -26.24
CA LEU A 507 -37.40 -68.42 -27.50
C LEU A 507 -37.58 -69.76 -28.21
N THR A 508 -36.56 -70.62 -28.16
CA THR A 508 -36.64 -71.95 -28.78
C THR A 508 -37.64 -72.83 -28.04
N HIS A 509 -37.67 -72.76 -26.71
CA HIS A 509 -38.65 -73.44 -25.88
C HIS A 509 -40.07 -72.92 -26.09
N ALA A 510 -40.27 -71.61 -26.13
CA ALA A 510 -41.56 -70.99 -26.41
C ALA A 510 -42.10 -71.39 -27.79
N LYS A 511 -41.25 -71.39 -28.83
CA LYS A 511 -41.63 -71.88 -30.16
C LYS A 511 -42.03 -73.36 -30.19
N ARG A 512 -41.49 -74.19 -29.30
CA ARG A 512 -41.90 -75.60 -29.17
C ARG A 512 -43.22 -75.77 -28.43
N LEU A 513 -43.58 -74.84 -27.54
CA LEU A 513 -44.84 -74.86 -26.79
C LEU A 513 -46.02 -74.25 -27.57
N CYS A 514 -45.75 -73.42 -28.58
CA CYS A 514 -46.76 -72.84 -29.47
C CYS A 514 -46.99 -73.63 -30.78
N LYS A 515 -46.42 -74.83 -30.88
CA LYS A 515 -46.76 -75.85 -31.89
C LYS A 515 -47.55 -76.94 -31.19
#